data_AF-G3AHE6-F1
#
_entry.id   AF-G3AHE6-F1
#
_cell.length_a   1.000
_cell.length_b   1.000
_cell.length_c   1.000
_cell.angle_alpha   90.00
_cell.angle_beta   90.00
_cell.angle_gamma   90.00
#
_symmetry.space_group_name_H-M   'P 1'
#
loop_
_entity.id
_entity.type
_entity.pdbx_description
1 polymer ?
#
loop_
_entity_poly.entity_id
_entity_poly.type
_entity_poly.pdbx_seq_one_letter_code
_entity_poly.pdbx_strand_id
1 'polypeptide(L)'
;MFPKFLLKLLKQTNKIWVLILVFLIRKTISQLLNVVRKIQKVEIEYSLLNKQAEKTSSMIHEDICKKYNKVLKDLKFDKVMLIIELIGNFLDLSFNLIELYGIVLPDWVMGGLNFASMAMTIYRMNKDDEYLDDDITEDLI
;
A
#
# COMPACT_ATOMS: atom_id res chain seq x y z
N MET A 1 -8.05 -20.82 33.82
CA MET A 1 -9.08 -19.81 33.52
C MET A 1 -8.38 -18.53 33.11
N PHE A 2 -8.64 -18.00 31.91
CA PHE A 2 -8.05 -16.73 31.49
C PHE A 2 -8.64 -15.58 32.31
N PRO A 3 -7.83 -14.65 32.86
CA PRO A 3 -8.33 -13.54 33.65
C PRO A 3 -9.37 -12.70 32.89
N LYS A 4 -10.56 -12.48 33.49
CA LYS A 4 -11.64 -11.69 32.89
C LYS A 4 -11.22 -10.26 32.51
N PHE A 5 -10.21 -9.72 33.19
CA PHE A 5 -9.62 -8.42 32.87
C PHE A 5 -8.85 -8.41 31.54
N LEU A 6 -8.07 -9.46 31.26
CA LEU A 6 -7.35 -9.59 29.99
C LEU A 6 -8.31 -9.70 28.80
N LEU A 7 -9.41 -10.44 28.96
CA LEU A 7 -10.46 -10.51 27.94
C LEU A 7 -11.09 -9.15 27.64
N LYS A 8 -11.28 -8.31 28.66
CA LYS A 8 -11.78 -6.93 28.48
C LYS A 8 -10.76 -6.06 27.75
N LEU A 9 -9.48 -6.16 28.09
CA LEU A 9 -8.41 -5.43 27.41
C LEU A 9 -8.30 -5.83 25.95
N LEU A 10 -8.27 -7.13 25.66
CA LEU A 10 -8.16 -7.67 24.31
C LEU A 10 -9.30 -7.17 23.41
N LYS A 11 -10.53 -7.14 23.95
CA LYS A 11 -11.69 -6.58 23.24
C LYS A 11 -11.57 -5.08 22.97
N GLN A 12 -10.96 -4.30 23.87
CA GLN A 12 -10.71 -2.87 23.63
C GLN A 12 -9.60 -2.66 22.60
N THR A 13 -8.52 -3.44 22.67
CA THR A 13 -7.43 -3.41 21.69
C THR A 13 -7.94 -3.73 20.28
N ASN A 14 -8.76 -4.77 20.10
CA ASN A 14 -9.33 -5.09 18.78
C ASN A 14 -10.22 -3.97 18.25
N LYS A 15 -10.97 -3.26 19.10
CA LYS A 15 -11.76 -2.09 18.68
C LYS A 15 -10.88 -0.96 18.17
N ILE A 16 -9.79 -0.66 18.88
CA ILE A 16 -8.82 0.37 18.46
C ILE A 16 -8.16 -0.06 17.14
N TRP A 17 -7.79 -1.33 17.02
CA TRP A 17 -7.19 -1.87 15.81
C TRP A 17 -8.11 -1.77 14.59
N VAL A 18 -9.40 -2.07 14.75
CA VAL A 18 -10.41 -1.86 13.69
C VAL A 18 -10.45 -0.41 13.23
N LEU A 19 -10.41 0.56 14.15
CA LEU A 19 -10.37 1.99 13.78
C LEU A 19 -9.10 2.35 13.02
N ILE A 20 -7.94 1.87 13.46
CA ILE A 20 -6.66 2.06 12.77
C ILE A 20 -6.73 1.48 11.37
N LEU A 21 -7.27 0.27 11.21
CA LEU A 21 -7.38 -0.39 9.91
C LEU A 21 -8.30 0.35 8.93
N VAL A 22 -9.43 0.86 9.41
CA VAL A 22 -10.30 1.71 8.57
C VAL A 22 -9.55 2.96 8.10
N PHE A 23 -8.76 3.59 8.98
CA PHE A 23 -7.93 4.73 8.61
C PHE A 23 -6.85 4.35 7.59
N LEU A 24 -6.15 3.24 7.79
CA LEU A 24 -5.12 2.74 6.87
C LEU A 24 -5.70 2.43 5.50
N ILE A 25 -6.84 1.72 5.42
CA ILE A 25 -7.53 1.44 4.16
C ILE A 25 -7.85 2.74 3.42
N ARG A 26 -8.40 3.74 4.11
CA ARG A 26 -8.67 5.06 3.52
C ARG A 26 -7.39 5.73 3.01
N LYS A 27 -6.30 5.68 3.80
CA LYS A 27 -4.99 6.22 3.41
C LYS A 27 -4.46 5.53 2.15
N THR A 28 -4.44 4.19 2.14
CA THR A 28 -3.93 3.39 1.01
C THR A 28 -4.76 3.63 -0.26
N ILE A 29 -6.10 3.73 -0.17
CA ILE A 29 -6.96 4.11 -1.32
C ILE A 29 -6.57 5.48 -1.86
N SER A 30 -6.35 6.45 -0.97
CA SER A 30 -5.98 7.82 -1.37
C SER A 30 -4.62 7.85 -2.07
N GLN A 31 -3.64 7.10 -1.55
CA GLN A 31 -2.33 6.92 -2.16
C GLN A 31 -2.44 6.23 -3.53
N LEU A 32 -3.25 5.17 -3.65
CA LEU A 32 -3.45 4.44 -4.90
C LEU A 32 -4.02 5.34 -6.00
N LEU A 33 -5.03 6.16 -5.67
CA LEU A 33 -5.59 7.13 -6.61
C LEU A 33 -4.56 8.17 -7.04
N ASN A 34 -3.70 8.63 -6.12
CA ASN A 34 -2.64 9.57 -6.44
C ASN A 34 -1.60 8.95 -7.39
N VAL A 35 -1.19 7.70 -7.15
CA VAL A 35 -0.26 6.98 -8.05
C VAL A 35 -0.89 6.78 -9.43
N VAL A 36 -2.16 6.39 -9.52
CA VAL A 36 -2.86 6.26 -10.81
C VAL A 36 -2.88 7.60 -11.57
N ARG A 37 -3.17 8.71 -10.89
CA ARG A 37 -3.12 10.05 -11.51
C ARG A 37 -1.71 10.43 -11.96
N LYS A 38 -0.69 10.10 -11.17
CA LYS A 38 0.72 10.32 -11.54
C LYS A 38 1.10 9.52 -12.79
N ILE A 39 0.74 8.24 -12.87
CA ILE A 39 0.95 7.40 -14.05
C ILE A 39 0.33 8.03 -15.28
N GLN A 40 -0.94 8.45 -15.20
CA GLN A 40 -1.64 9.09 -16.33
C GLN A 40 -0.93 10.36 -16.80
N LYS A 41 -0.47 11.22 -15.87
CA LYS A 41 0.28 12.43 -16.22
C LYS A 41 1.58 12.09 -16.94
N VAL A 42 2.36 11.15 -16.39
CA VAL A 42 3.65 10.74 -16.97
C VAL A 42 3.46 10.08 -18.34
N GLU A 43 2.41 9.28 -18.53
CA GLU A 43 2.08 8.69 -19.84
C GLU A 43 1.69 9.76 -20.88
N ILE A 44 0.92 10.77 -20.49
CA ILE A 44 0.57 11.89 -21.37
C ILE A 44 1.84 12.67 -21.76
N GLU A 45 2.68 13.05 -20.80
CA GLU A 45 3.93 13.76 -21.05
C GLU A 45 4.86 12.95 -21.96
N TYR A 46 5.02 11.64 -21.69
CA TYR A 46 5.80 10.74 -22.52
C TYR A 46 5.27 10.67 -23.96
N SER A 47 3.95 10.62 -24.13
CA SER A 47 3.33 10.60 -25.46
C SER A 47 3.54 11.91 -26.24
N LEU A 48 3.55 13.05 -25.55
CA LEU A 48 3.82 14.37 -26.15
C LEU A 48 5.29 14.48 -26.56
N LEU A 49 6.20 13.99 -25.72
CA LEU A 49 7.63 13.98 -25.99
C LEU A 49 7.97 13.12 -27.22
N ASN A 50 7.38 11.92 -27.34
CA ASN A 50 7.58 11.06 -28.51
C ASN A 50 7.05 11.71 -29.80
N LYS A 51 5.90 12.39 -29.76
CA LYS A 51 5.36 13.13 -30.91
C LYS A 51 6.23 14.32 -31.34
N GLN A 52 6.91 14.97 -30.40
CA GLN A 52 7.85 16.07 -30.71
C GLN A 52 9.17 15.54 -31.27
N ALA A 53 9.63 14.39 -30.82
CA ALA A 53 10.90 13.83 -31.27
C ALA A 53 10.88 13.22 -32.67
N GLU A 54 9.71 12.80 -33.17
CA GLU A 54 9.53 12.50 -34.60
C GLU A 54 9.93 13.68 -35.51
N LYS A 55 10.01 14.91 -34.97
CA LYS A 55 10.45 16.11 -35.71
C LYS A 55 11.91 16.50 -35.48
N THR A 56 12.58 15.94 -34.47
CA THR A 56 13.95 16.36 -34.07
C THR A 56 14.73 15.15 -33.54
N SER A 57 15.58 14.55 -34.37
CA SER A 57 16.48 13.48 -33.92
C SER A 57 17.68 14.04 -33.17
N SER A 58 17.98 13.50 -31.99
CA SER A 58 19.33 13.02 -31.60
C SER A 58 19.36 12.73 -30.09
N MET A 59 19.98 11.61 -29.71
CA MET A 59 20.55 11.21 -28.40
C MET A 59 19.88 11.68 -27.08
N ILE A 60 19.68 12.98 -26.87
CA ILE A 60 18.96 13.59 -25.74
C ILE A 60 17.55 12.98 -25.58
N HIS A 61 16.88 12.69 -26.69
CA HIS A 61 15.55 12.09 -26.65
C HIS A 61 15.55 10.67 -26.08
N GLU A 62 16.62 9.89 -26.33
CA GLU A 62 16.72 8.51 -25.85
C GLU A 62 16.92 8.45 -24.33
N ASP A 63 17.76 9.33 -23.78
CA ASP A 63 18.01 9.42 -22.35
C ASP A 63 16.79 9.90 -21.56
N ILE A 64 16.05 10.89 -22.11
CA ILE A 64 14.80 11.34 -21.51
C ILE A 64 13.75 10.22 -21.57
N CYS A 65 13.61 9.52 -22.69
CA CYS A 65 12.69 8.38 -22.81
C CYS A 65 13.02 7.25 -21.84
N LYS A 66 14.31 6.94 -21.61
CA LYS A 66 14.75 5.99 -20.58
C LYS A 66 14.34 6.45 -19.18
N LYS A 67 14.49 7.74 -18.87
CA LYS A 67 14.06 8.31 -17.57
C LYS A 67 12.56 8.16 -17.36
N TYR A 68 11.73 8.52 -18.34
CA TYR A 68 10.27 8.37 -18.25
C TYR A 68 9.86 6.90 -18.10
N ASN A 69 10.50 5.98 -18.83
CA ASN A 69 10.24 4.54 -18.69
C ASN A 69 10.61 4.01 -17.30
N LYS A 70 11.70 4.49 -16.70
CA LYS A 70 12.07 4.15 -15.32
C LYS A 70 11.00 4.66 -14.35
N VAL A 71 10.62 5.93 -14.43
CA VAL A 71 9.57 6.53 -13.58
C VAL A 71 8.25 5.77 -13.72
N LEU A 72 7.84 5.40 -14.93
CA LEU A 72 6.63 4.60 -15.15
C LEU A 72 6.73 3.20 -14.55
N LYS A 73 7.91 2.57 -14.60
CA LYS A 73 8.14 1.26 -13.98
C LYS A 73 8.02 1.36 -12.46
N ASP A 74 8.64 2.36 -11.86
CA ASP A 74 8.63 2.59 -10.42
C ASP A 74 7.20 2.88 -9.94
N LEU A 75 6.46 3.78 -10.62
CA LEU A 75 5.06 4.05 -10.31
C LEU A 75 4.13 2.82 -10.46
N LYS A 76 4.42 1.94 -11.43
CA LYS A 76 3.67 0.68 -11.59
C LYS A 76 3.98 -0.30 -10.47
N PHE A 77 5.22 -0.33 -9.98
CA PHE A 77 5.61 -1.11 -8.82
C PHE A 77 4.90 -0.59 -7.56
N ASP A 78 4.94 0.72 -7.31
CA ASP A 78 4.23 1.37 -6.19
C ASP A 78 2.73 1.05 -6.21
N LYS A 79 2.11 1.10 -7.40
CA LYS A 79 0.70 0.75 -7.57
C LYS A 79 0.42 -0.69 -7.11
N VAL A 80 1.26 -1.66 -7.50
CA VAL A 80 1.09 -3.07 -7.12
C VAL A 80 1.28 -3.24 -5.62
N MET A 81 2.30 -2.58 -5.04
CA MET A 81 2.55 -2.60 -3.60
C MET A 81 1.35 -2.08 -2.80
N LEU A 82 0.79 -0.93 -3.23
CA LEU A 82 -0.40 -0.34 -2.61
C LEU A 82 -1.64 -1.24 -2.74
N ILE A 83 -1.78 -1.99 -3.85
CA ILE A 83 -2.87 -2.96 -4.02
C ILE A 83 -2.72 -4.13 -3.03
N ILE A 84 -1.50 -4.67 -2.89
CA ILE A 84 -1.22 -5.76 -1.95
C ILE A 84 -1.49 -5.29 -0.52
N GLU A 85 -1.03 -4.10 -0.16
CA GLU A 85 -1.29 -3.49 1.14
C GLU A 85 -2.78 -3.29 1.41
N LEU A 86 -3.53 -2.83 0.41
CA LEU A 86 -4.97 -2.65 0.53
C LEU A 86 -5.69 -3.98 0.81
N ILE A 87 -5.35 -5.03 0.05
CA ILE A 87 -5.90 -6.38 0.24
C ILE A 87 -5.56 -6.89 1.64
N GLY A 88 -4.30 -6.77 2.05
CA GLY A 88 -3.86 -7.20 3.38
C GLY A 88 -4.55 -6.45 4.51
N ASN A 89 -4.71 -5.13 4.41
CA ASN A 89 -5.45 -4.33 5.39
C ASN A 89 -6.92 -4.75 5.48
N PHE A 90 -7.55 -5.12 4.35
CA PHE A 90 -8.92 -5.66 4.34
C PHE A 90 -9.04 -7.04 4.99
N LEU A 91 -8.07 -7.94 4.75
CA LEU A 91 -8.04 -9.26 5.39
C LEU A 91 -7.83 -9.14 6.90
N ASP A 92 -6.92 -8.26 7.32
CA ASP A 92 -6.64 -7.95 8.73
C ASP A 92 -7.88 -7.33 9.41
N LEU A 93 -8.60 -6.44 8.72
CA LEU A 93 -9.87 -5.89 9.20
C LEU A 93 -10.94 -6.97 9.37
N SER A 94 -11.06 -7.86 8.39
CA SER A 94 -12.01 -8.97 8.43
C SER A 94 -11.73 -9.87 9.62
N PHE A 95 -10.46 -10.27 9.81
CA PHE A 95 -10.00 -11.05 10.96
C PHE A 95 -10.40 -10.38 12.29
N ASN A 96 -10.06 -9.11 12.46
CA ASN A 96 -10.34 -8.38 13.71
C ASN A 96 -11.84 -8.18 13.97
N LEU A 97 -12.66 -8.00 12.93
CA LEU A 97 -14.11 -7.93 13.07
C LEU A 97 -14.69 -9.29 13.48
N ILE A 98 -14.24 -10.38 12.85
CA ILE A 98 -14.66 -11.75 13.19
C ILE A 98 -14.33 -12.06 14.66
N GLU A 99 -13.11 -11.76 15.11
CA GLU A 99 -12.72 -11.91 16.52
C GLU A 99 -13.55 -11.03 17.46
N LEU A 100 -13.81 -9.78 17.09
CA LEU A 100 -14.54 -8.83 17.93
C LEU A 100 -15.99 -9.24 18.16
N TYR A 101 -16.64 -9.78 17.12
CA TYR A 101 -18.03 -10.25 17.16
C TYR A 101 -18.16 -11.72 17.58
N GLY A 102 -17.05 -12.46 17.69
CA GLY A 102 -17.06 -13.88 18.05
C GLY A 102 -17.73 -14.76 17.01
N ILE A 103 -17.60 -14.41 15.71
CA ILE A 103 -18.19 -15.18 14.61
C ILE A 103 -17.41 -16.49 14.47
N VAL A 104 -18.12 -17.62 14.45
CA VAL A 104 -17.50 -18.93 14.26
C VAL A 104 -17.34 -19.18 12.76
N LEU A 105 -16.09 -19.39 12.33
CA LEU A 105 -15.73 -19.76 10.98
C LEU A 105 -14.98 -21.10 10.96
N PRO A 106 -14.94 -21.82 9.83
CA PRO A 106 -14.13 -23.01 9.69
C PRO A 106 -12.65 -22.73 10.00
N ASP A 107 -11.97 -23.68 10.64
CA ASP A 107 -10.58 -23.51 11.11
C ASP A 107 -9.62 -23.12 9.99
N TRP A 108 -9.82 -23.63 8.77
CA TRP A 108 -8.98 -23.28 7.62
C TRP A 108 -9.15 -21.81 7.20
N VAL A 109 -10.34 -21.24 7.34
CA VAL A 109 -10.59 -19.81 7.05
C VAL A 109 -9.94 -18.95 8.12
N MET A 110 -10.14 -19.29 9.40
CA MET A 110 -9.51 -18.56 10.51
C MET A 110 -7.98 -18.64 10.45
N GLY A 111 -7.43 -19.81 10.10
CA GLY A 111 -6.00 -19.99 9.89
C GLY A 111 -5.45 -19.10 8.78
N GLY A 112 -6.16 -19.00 7.65
CA GLY A 112 -5.78 -18.12 6.54
C GLY A 112 -5.83 -16.63 6.91
N LEU A 113 -6.87 -16.21 7.62
CA LEU A 113 -7.03 -14.82 8.08
C LEU A 113 -5.96 -14.44 9.13
N ASN A 114 -5.66 -15.34 10.06
CA ASN A 114 -4.61 -15.14 11.05
C ASN A 114 -3.22 -15.02 10.38
N PHE A 115 -2.92 -15.93 9.45
CA PHE A 115 -1.68 -15.84 8.67
C PHE A 115 -1.57 -14.52 7.90
N ALA A 116 -2.64 -14.08 7.24
CA ALA A 116 -2.67 -12.80 6.53
C ALA A 116 -2.45 -11.60 7.48
N SER A 117 -3.07 -11.61 8.67
CA SER A 117 -2.89 -10.58 9.69
C SER A 117 -1.45 -10.53 10.22
N MET A 118 -0.85 -11.70 10.47
CA MET A 118 0.56 -11.80 10.87
C MET A 118 1.50 -11.30 9.76
N ALA A 119 1.27 -11.71 8.51
CA ALA A 119 2.06 -11.27 7.37
C ALA A 119 1.98 -9.74 7.19
N MET A 120 0.81 -9.14 7.38
CA MET A 120 0.65 -7.70 7.31
C MET A 120 1.34 -6.96 8.45
N THR A 121 1.34 -7.53 9.65
CA THR A 121 2.11 -6.97 10.78
C THR A 121 3.60 -6.94 10.45
N ILE A 122 4.15 -8.04 9.93
CA ILE A 122 5.57 -8.11 9.51
C ILE A 122 5.85 -7.13 8.37
N TYR A 123 4.97 -7.05 7.38
CA TYR A 123 5.10 -6.11 6.27
C TYR A 123 5.16 -4.66 6.76
N ARG A 124 4.26 -4.24 7.68
CA ARG A 124 4.27 -2.89 8.23
C ARG A 124 5.55 -2.59 8.99
N MET A 125 6.03 -3.54 9.81
CA MET A 125 7.30 -3.37 10.55
C MET A 125 8.50 -3.16 9.61
N ASN A 126 8.61 -3.95 8.55
CA ASN A 126 9.73 -3.80 7.59
C ASN A 126 9.58 -2.56 6.72
N LYS A 127 8.34 -2.18 6.39
CA LYS A 127 8.05 -1.01 5.56
C LYS A 127 8.36 0.29 6.30
N ASP A 128 7.99 0.40 7.57
CA ASP A 128 8.19 1.63 8.34
C ASP A 128 9.69 1.97 8.51
N ASP A 129 10.59 0.99 8.44
CA ASP A 129 12.05 1.20 8.38
C ASP A 129 12.53 1.75 7.02
N GLU A 130 11.84 1.43 5.92
CA GLU A 130 12.21 1.82 4.55
C GLU A 130 11.89 3.30 4.24
N TYR A 131 10.81 3.86 4.83
CA TYR A 131 10.42 5.27 4.62
C TYR A 131 11.14 6.27 5.53
N LEU A 132 11.83 5.82 6.59
CA LEU A 132 12.66 6.69 7.41
C LEU A 132 13.91 7.19 6.65
N ASP A 133 14.37 6.45 5.64
CA ASP A 133 15.51 6.84 4.80
C ASP A 133 15.12 7.71 3.60
N ASP A 134 13.87 7.60 3.09
CA ASP A 134 13.40 8.37 1.93
C ASP A 134 12.89 9.80 2.28
N ASP A 135 12.46 10.04 3.52
CA ASP A 135 11.95 11.35 3.98
C ASP A 135 13.05 12.44 4.13
N ILE A 136 14.33 12.15 3.84
CA ILE A 136 15.44 13.14 3.86
C ILE A 136 15.73 13.75 2.47
N THR A 137 15.00 13.39 1.40
CA THR A 137 15.16 14.04 0.08
C THR A 137 13.97 14.91 -0.32
N GLU A 138 13.65 15.89 0.53
CA GLU A 138 12.93 17.11 0.14
C GLU A 138 13.83 18.17 -0.54
N ASP A 139 15.07 17.85 -0.89
CA ASP A 139 15.91 18.73 -1.72
C ASP A 139 15.68 18.47 -3.21
N LEU A 140 14.61 19.06 -3.77
CA LEU A 140 14.51 19.49 -5.18
C LEU A 140 13.17 20.22 -5.42
N ILE A 141 13.07 21.45 -4.92
CA ILE A 141 12.24 22.53 -5.48
C ILE A 141 13.16 23.70 -5.82
#